data_AF-A0A3C1CCJ7-F1
#
_entry.id   AF-A0A3C1CCJ7-F1
#
_cell.length_a   1.000
_cell.length_b   1.000
_cell.length_c   1.000
_cell.angle_alpha   90.00
_cell.angle_beta   90.00
_cell.angle_gamma   90.00
#
_symmetry.space_group_name_H-M   'P 1'
#
loop_
_entity.id
_entity.type
_entity.pdbx_description
1 polymer ?
#
loop_
_entity_poly.entity_id
_entity_poly.type
_entity_poly.pdbx_seq_one_letter_code
_entity_poly.pdbx_strand_id
1 'polypeptide(L)'
;MSKTIIKTDKAPAPIGPYNQAVRYKSEVFISGQICIDPATGQLNNADLATETRQVMENLKAILTEAGLDFSHVIKTTIFLTDMNRFGEVNEIYG
;
A
#
# COMPACT_ATOMS: atom_id res chain seq x y z
N MET A 1 2.71 26.71 1.52
CA MET A 1 1.84 25.73 0.83
C MET A 1 1.48 24.62 1.82
N SER A 2 0.21 24.24 1.91
CA SER A 2 -0.27 23.19 2.80
C SER A 2 -0.13 21.80 2.17
N LYS A 3 0.13 20.79 3.00
CA LYS A 3 0.02 19.37 2.64
C LYS A 3 -1.43 18.91 2.77
N THR A 4 -1.83 17.91 2.00
CA THR A 4 -3.14 17.25 2.13
C THR A 4 -2.95 15.82 2.61
N ILE A 5 -3.68 15.43 3.66
CA ILE A 5 -3.70 14.05 4.15
C ILE A 5 -4.68 13.24 3.31
N ILE A 6 -4.26 12.08 2.82
CA ILE A 6 -5.12 11.11 2.13
C ILE A 6 -5.45 10.01 3.15
N LYS A 7 -6.74 9.75 3.33
CA LYS A 7 -7.24 8.76 4.27
C LYS A 7 -8.49 8.07 3.71
N THR A 8 -8.50 6.75 3.72
CA THR A 8 -9.62 5.90 3.31
C THR A 8 -9.86 4.81 4.35
N ASP A 9 -11.11 4.35 4.47
CA ASP A 9 -11.52 3.19 5.28
C ASP A 9 -11.26 1.85 4.57
N LYS A 10 -10.93 1.90 3.27
CA LYS A 10 -10.61 0.72 2.44
C LYS A 10 -9.14 0.30 2.49
N ALA A 11 -8.35 0.92 3.36
CA ALA A 11 -6.97 0.55 3.63
C ALA A 11 -6.73 0.60 5.15
N PRO A 12 -5.74 -0.13 5.69
CA PRO A 12 -5.48 -0.19 7.12
C PRO A 12 -5.30 1.20 7.74
N ALA A 13 -6.01 1.46 8.84
CA ALA A 13 -5.88 2.71 9.55
C ALA A 13 -4.47 2.85 10.16
N PRO A 14 -3.88 4.06 10.23
CA PRO A 14 -2.61 4.27 10.91
C PRO A 14 -2.68 3.92 12.40
N ILE A 15 -1.81 3.03 12.86
CA ILE A 15 -1.67 2.64 14.28
C ILE A 15 -0.44 3.38 14.88
N GLY A 16 -0.37 4.70 14.67
CA GLY A 16 0.78 5.51 15.10
C GLY A 16 0.81 6.90 14.48
N PRO A 17 1.89 7.68 14.72
CA PRO A 17 2.02 9.06 14.26
C PRO A 17 2.40 9.16 12.78
N TYR A 18 1.61 8.55 11.88
CA TYR A 18 1.80 8.60 10.43
C TYR A 18 0.45 8.69 9.70
N ASN A 19 0.49 8.92 8.38
CA ASN A 19 -0.69 8.96 7.52
C ASN A 19 -0.60 7.86 6.46
N GLN A 20 -1.74 7.36 5.95
CA GLN A 20 -1.75 6.39 4.84
C GLN A 20 -1.02 6.96 3.62
N ALA A 21 -1.34 8.19 3.24
CA ALA A 21 -0.57 8.96 2.29
C ALA A 21 -0.66 10.47 2.53
N VAL A 22 0.30 11.20 1.98
CA VAL A 22 0.34 12.68 2.01
C VAL A 22 0.57 13.19 0.59
N ARG A 23 -0.29 14.09 0.15
CA ARG A 23 -0.07 14.87 -1.07
C ARG A 23 0.67 16.16 -0.74
N TYR A 24 1.73 16.41 -1.50
CA TYR A 24 2.46 17.67 -1.46
C TYR A 24 2.77 18.12 -2.88
N LYS A 25 2.23 19.28 -3.28
CA LYS A 25 2.23 19.74 -4.67
C LYS A 25 1.62 18.67 -5.59
N SER A 26 2.34 18.24 -6.63
CA SER A 26 1.93 17.22 -7.60
C SER A 26 2.25 15.78 -7.19
N GLU A 27 2.92 15.58 -6.05
CA GLU A 27 3.42 14.27 -5.63
C GLU A 27 2.56 13.70 -4.50
N VAL A 28 2.42 12.37 -4.51
CA VAL A 28 1.75 11.61 -3.45
C VAL A 28 2.76 10.63 -2.86
N PHE A 29 3.01 10.77 -1.56
CA PHE A 29 3.86 9.86 -0.81
C PHE A 29 2.98 8.90 -0.03
N ILE A 30 3.03 7.61 -0.38
CA ILE A 30 2.26 6.55 0.27
C ILE A 30 3.17 5.87 1.30
N SER A 31 2.65 5.66 2.51
CA SER A 31 3.35 4.90 3.55
C SER A 31 3.53 3.44 3.13
N GLY A 32 4.50 2.74 3.73
CA GLY A 32 4.67 1.32 3.51
C GLY A 32 3.38 0.55 3.82
N GLN A 33 2.87 -0.16 2.81
CA GLN A 33 1.68 -1.00 2.97
C GLN A 33 2.11 -2.41 3.37
N ILE A 34 1.33 -3.00 4.26
CA ILE A 34 1.48 -4.38 4.74
C ILE A 34 0.17 -5.14 4.53
N CYS A 35 0.21 -6.46 4.68
CA CYS A 35 -0.91 -7.37 4.44
C CYS A 35 -2.00 -7.34 5.52
N ILE A 36 -2.33 -6.18 6.09
CA ILE A 36 -3.48 -6.08 7.00
C ILE A 36 -4.75 -5.96 6.16
N ASP A 37 -5.77 -6.75 6.51
CA ASP A 37 -7.12 -6.60 5.98
C ASP A 37 -7.82 -5.42 6.69
N PRO A 38 -8.23 -4.36 5.96
CA PRO A 38 -8.87 -3.19 6.55
C PRO A 38 -10.22 -3.49 7.22
N ALA A 39 -10.92 -4.56 6.81
CA ALA A 39 -12.22 -4.92 7.39
C ALA A 39 -12.07 -5.55 8.79
N THR A 40 -11.01 -6.33 9.00
CA THR A 40 -10.79 -7.09 10.23
C THR A 40 -9.69 -6.51 11.13
N GLY A 41 -8.79 -5.70 10.57
CA GLY A 41 -7.59 -5.20 11.25
C GLY A 41 -6.54 -6.28 11.54
N GLN A 42 -6.70 -7.48 10.96
CA GLN A 42 -5.82 -8.64 11.16
C GLN A 42 -4.83 -8.77 10.00
N LEU A 43 -3.70 -9.44 10.25
CA LEU A 43 -2.79 -9.83 9.18
C LEU A 43 -3.42 -10.93 8.32
N ASN A 44 -3.39 -10.73 7.01
CA ASN A 44 -3.79 -11.69 5.99
C ASN A 44 -2.52 -12.32 5.39
N ASN A 45 -1.93 -13.26 6.14
CA ASN A 45 -0.59 -13.81 5.89
C ASN A 45 -0.57 -15.34 5.81
N ALA A 46 -1.61 -15.93 5.21
CA ALA A 46 -1.68 -17.38 5.01
C ALA A 46 -0.54 -17.91 4.10
N ASP A 47 -0.21 -17.15 3.06
CA ASP A 47 0.92 -17.36 2.17
C ASP A 47 1.34 -16.02 1.54
N LEU A 48 2.52 -15.99 0.90
CA LEU A 48 3.07 -14.78 0.29
C LEU A 48 2.18 -14.23 -0.83
N ALA A 49 1.45 -15.10 -1.54
CA ALA A 49 0.58 -14.64 -2.60
C ALA A 49 -0.59 -13.83 -2.03
N THR A 50 -1.15 -14.30 -0.92
CA THR A 50 -2.19 -13.63 -0.15
C THR A 50 -1.67 -12.33 0.46
N GLU A 51 -0.47 -12.34 1.03
CA GLU A 51 0.18 -11.13 1.56
C GLU A 51 0.36 -10.07 0.47
N THR A 52 0.91 -10.47 -0.67
CA THR A 52 1.19 -9.58 -1.80
C THR A 52 -0.09 -8.99 -2.36
N ARG A 53 -1.15 -9.80 -2.55
CA ARG A 53 -2.45 -9.31 -3.01
C ARG A 53 -3.07 -8.32 -2.02
N GLN A 54 -3.01 -8.60 -0.72
CA GLN A 54 -3.53 -7.68 0.29
C GLN A 54 -2.79 -6.33 0.27
N VAL A 55 -1.45 -6.36 0.15
CA VAL A 55 -0.63 -5.14 -0.01
C VAL A 55 -1.05 -4.34 -1.24
N MET A 56 -1.26 -5.03 -2.38
CA MET A 56 -1.67 -4.38 -3.63
C MET A 56 -3.08 -3.78 -3.54
N GLU A 57 -4.05 -4.48 -2.93
CA GLU A 57 -5.40 -3.92 -2.71
C GLU A 57 -5.37 -2.70 -1.77
N ASN A 58 -4.54 -2.74 -0.72
CA ASN A 58 -4.34 -1.59 0.17
C ASN A 58 -3.74 -0.39 -0.57
N LEU A 59 -2.72 -0.61 -1.41
CA LEU A 59 -2.14 0.42 -2.27
C LEU A 59 -3.17 1.00 -3.24
N LYS A 60 -3.95 0.14 -3.89
CA LYS A 60 -5.01 0.52 -4.82
C LYS A 60 -6.08 1.40 -4.16
N ALA A 61 -6.50 1.05 -2.94
CA ALA A 61 -7.45 1.84 -2.18
C ALA A 61 -6.92 3.26 -1.88
N ILE A 62 -5.66 3.38 -1.47
CA ILE A 62 -5.03 4.69 -1.19
C ILE A 62 -4.86 5.50 -2.48
N LEU A 63 -4.43 4.87 -3.57
CA LEU A 63 -4.35 5.53 -4.88
C LEU A 63 -5.73 6.04 -5.33
N THR A 64 -6.76 5.22 -5.20
CA THR A 64 -8.14 5.57 -5.57
C THR A 64 -8.65 6.75 -4.74
N GLU A 65 -8.39 6.77 -3.43
CA GLU A 65 -8.73 7.91 -2.55
C GLU A 65 -7.99 9.19 -2.97
N ALA A 66 -6.78 9.05 -3.51
CA ALA A 66 -6.04 10.15 -4.09
C ALA A 66 -6.56 10.57 -5.49
N GLY A 67 -7.52 9.85 -6.09
CA GLY A 67 -7.92 10.06 -7.48
C GLY A 67 -6.85 9.63 -8.49
N LEU A 68 -6.06 8.61 -8.14
CA LEU A 68 -5.00 8.02 -8.93
C LEU A 68 -5.25 6.51 -9.12
N ASP A 69 -4.46 5.89 -9.99
CA ASP A 69 -4.38 4.44 -10.15
C ASP A 69 -2.90 4.01 -10.28
N PHE A 70 -2.66 2.72 -10.50
CA PHE A 70 -1.29 2.20 -10.64
C PHE A 70 -0.51 2.78 -11.82
N SER A 71 -1.16 3.28 -12.87
CA SER A 71 -0.49 3.90 -14.01
C SER A 71 0.21 5.22 -13.64
N HIS A 72 -0.17 5.83 -12.52
CA HIS A 72 0.43 7.04 -11.97
C HIS A 72 1.65 6.76 -11.08
N VAL A 73 1.95 5.48 -10.79
CA VAL A 73 3.06 5.10 -9.91
C VAL A 73 4.37 5.16 -10.68
N ILE A 74 5.27 6.05 -10.27
CA ILE A 74 6.59 6.22 -10.90
C ILE A 74 7.71 5.45 -10.20
N LYS A 75 7.51 5.04 -8.94
CA LYS A 75 8.52 4.37 -8.11
C LYS A 75 7.85 3.59 -6.97
N THR A 76 8.31 2.37 -6.74
CA THR A 76 7.98 1.56 -5.55
C THR A 76 9.25 1.03 -4.89
N THR A 77 9.17 0.76 -3.59
CA THR A 77 10.21 0.04 -2.84
C THR A 77 9.55 -1.17 -2.21
N ILE A 78 9.99 -2.38 -2.58
CA ILE A 78 9.47 -3.63 -2.06
C ILE A 78 10.45 -4.14 -1.01
N PHE A 79 9.97 -4.34 0.21
CA PHE A 79 10.74 -4.93 1.30
C PHE A 79 10.27 -6.38 1.49
N LEU A 80 11.19 -7.32 1.33
CA LEU A 80 10.94 -8.75 1.54
C LEU A 80 11.78 -9.25 2.72
N THR A 81 11.19 -10.15 3.50
CA THR A 81 11.91 -10.86 4.57
C THR A 81 12.88 -11.91 4.00
N ASP A 82 12.57 -12.46 2.83
CA ASP A 82 13.42 -13.42 2.09
C ASP A 82 13.46 -13.05 0.60
N MET A 83 14.65 -12.70 0.12
CA MET A 83 14.87 -12.29 -1.28
C MET A 83 14.75 -13.46 -2.26
N ASN A 84 14.88 -14.72 -1.80
CA ASN A 84 14.69 -15.88 -2.67
C ASN A 84 13.25 -15.97 -3.21
N ARG A 85 12.31 -15.29 -2.56
CA ARG A 85 10.89 -15.27 -2.91
C ARG A 85 10.49 -14.13 -3.84
N PHE A 86 11.46 -13.33 -4.30
CA PHE A 86 11.17 -12.18 -5.16
C PHE A 86 10.43 -12.56 -6.45
N GLY A 87 10.72 -13.74 -7.02
CA GLY A 87 10.03 -14.24 -8.21
C GLY A 87 8.51 -14.38 -8.01
N GLU A 88 8.10 -15.00 -6.90
CA GLU A 88 6.67 -15.18 -6.55
C GLU A 88 5.96 -13.82 -6.41
N VAL A 89 6.61 -12.82 -5.79
CA VAL A 89 6.05 -11.47 -5.65
C VAL A 89 5.90 -10.80 -7.00
N ASN A 90 6.91 -10.93 -7.87
CA ASN A 90 6.95 -10.25 -9.16
C ASN A 90 5.86 -10.76 -10.12
N GLU A 91 5.46 -12.04 -10.02
CA GLU A 91 4.33 -12.60 -10.79
C GLU A 91 2.97 -12.01 -10.39
N ILE A 92 2.82 -11.54 -9.16
CA ILE A 92 1.56 -10.97 -8.64
C ILE A 92 1.56 -9.45 -8.79
N TYR A 93 2.73 -8.83 -8.64
CA TYR A 93 2.93 -7.40 -8.74
C TYR A 93 2.84 -6.89 -10.19
N GLY A 94 3.31 -7.71 -11.15
CA GLY A 94 3.48 -7.37 -12.57
C GLY A 94 2.23 -7.54 -13.44
#